data_AF-A0A1H1WKW1-F1
#
_entry.id   AF-A0A1H1WKW1-F1
#
_cell.length_a   1.000
_cell.length_b   1.000
_cell.length_c   1.000
_cell.angle_alpha   90.00
_cell.angle_beta   90.00
_cell.angle_gamma   90.00
#
_symmetry.space_group_name_H-M   'P 1'
#
loop_
_entity.id
_entity.type
_entity.pdbx_description
1 polymer ?
#
loop_
_entity_poly.entity_id
_entity_poly.type
_entity_poly.pdbx_seq_one_letter_code
_entity_poly.pdbx_strand_id
1 'polypeptide(L)'
;MFWVGGTPGSGKSTTVRQLARELDFALHPIDAYTYDHLQRLGALGPPLDDVLALGAVAAADDFERTSALRLPTVMDDVRTAQVARVPTLVEGPQLHPRAAATWSPIGAIWLITTAERTRMARRQRLVEGDDAARLRVEALVERDQLIGARLRSAASDAGRAVVEVPTDVDWDDVVAAVREAINTAAAPFARLRPGRELSSRRRHENDVVHRQIVAHEQHIGAPLPAFPYACVCGRSGCTDTTPATSVAYSTSV
;
A
#
# COMPACT_ATOMS: atom_id res chain seq x y z
N MET A 1 10.55 6.81 -9.07
CA MET A 1 9.63 6.31 -8.01
C MET A 1 10.43 5.93 -6.79
N PHE A 2 9.86 6.12 -5.60
CA PHE A 2 10.41 5.64 -4.33
C PHE A 2 9.49 4.57 -3.76
N TRP A 3 10.03 3.46 -3.26
CA TRP A 3 9.23 2.32 -2.82
C TRP A 3 9.15 2.22 -1.29
N VAL A 4 7.95 1.95 -0.78
CA VAL A 4 7.71 1.61 0.62
C VAL A 4 7.00 0.27 0.70
N GLY A 5 7.78 -0.79 0.85
CA GLY A 5 7.28 -2.16 1.02
C GLY A 5 7.11 -2.52 2.49
N GLY A 6 6.56 -3.71 2.76
CA GLY A 6 6.55 -4.28 4.10
C GLY A 6 5.26 -4.99 4.50
N THR A 7 5.26 -5.58 5.69
CA THR A 7 4.22 -6.50 6.15
C THR A 7 2.93 -5.79 6.58
N PRO A 8 1.78 -6.46 6.58
CA PRO A 8 0.52 -5.90 7.07
C PRO A 8 0.62 -5.39 8.52
N GLY A 9 0.01 -4.25 8.82
CA GLY A 9 0.03 -3.65 10.16
C GLY A 9 1.23 -2.75 10.47
N SER A 10 2.19 -2.62 9.53
CA SER A 10 3.39 -1.80 9.72
C SER A 10 3.21 -0.29 9.53
N GLY A 11 1.97 0.19 9.33
CA GLY A 11 1.66 1.62 9.22
C GLY A 11 1.98 2.27 7.86
N LYS A 12 2.59 1.56 6.90
CA LYS A 12 2.97 2.05 5.56
C LYS A 12 1.93 2.99 4.94
N SER A 13 0.71 2.52 4.71
CA SER A 13 -0.31 3.31 4.02
C SER A 13 -0.69 4.59 4.78
N THR A 14 -0.59 4.59 6.11
CA THR A 14 -0.80 5.79 6.93
C THR A 14 0.38 6.74 6.79
N THR A 15 1.59 6.27 7.07
CA THR A 15 2.84 7.05 7.00
C THR A 15 3.08 7.63 5.62
N VAL A 16 2.99 6.82 4.56
CA VAL A 16 3.30 7.25 3.19
C VAL A 16 2.24 8.21 2.67
N ARG A 17 0.96 8.03 3.03
CA ARG A 17 -0.10 8.98 2.67
C ARG A 17 0.10 10.34 3.32
N GLN A 18 0.49 10.35 4.61
CA GLN A 18 0.84 11.58 5.31
C GLN A 18 2.04 12.26 4.62
N LEU A 19 3.14 11.54 4.41
CA LEU A 19 4.35 12.09 3.81
C LEU A 19 4.15 12.53 2.36
N ALA A 20 3.34 11.84 1.57
CA ALA A 20 2.99 12.27 0.21
C ALA A 20 2.27 13.62 0.20
N ARG A 21 1.50 13.94 1.25
CA ARG A 21 0.82 15.24 1.41
C ARG A 21 1.79 16.31 1.89
N GLU A 22 2.56 16.02 2.92
CA GLU A 22 3.50 16.99 3.51
C GLU A 22 4.68 17.34 2.61
N LEU A 23 5.15 16.38 1.81
CA LEU A 23 6.28 16.54 0.90
C LEU A 23 5.84 16.80 -0.55
N ASP A 24 4.54 16.96 -0.79
CA ASP A 24 3.95 17.23 -2.11
C ASP A 24 4.41 16.25 -3.20
N PHE A 25 4.48 14.96 -2.87
CA PHE A 25 4.73 13.89 -3.83
C PHE A 25 3.44 13.23 -4.30
N ALA A 26 3.47 12.68 -5.51
CA ALA A 26 2.43 11.80 -6.01
C ALA A 26 2.42 10.48 -5.22
N LEU A 27 1.25 9.95 -4.91
CA LEU A 27 1.08 8.67 -4.22
C LEU A 27 0.50 7.61 -5.14
N HIS A 28 1.06 6.40 -5.15
CA HIS A 28 0.50 5.22 -5.78
C HIS A 28 0.40 4.09 -4.74
N PRO A 29 -0.76 3.94 -4.08
CA PRO A 29 -1.01 2.84 -3.16
C PRO A 29 -1.50 1.62 -3.94
N ILE A 30 -0.73 0.53 -3.97
CA ILE A 30 -1.01 -0.66 -4.81
C ILE A 30 -2.38 -1.28 -4.46
N ASP A 31 -2.76 -1.23 -3.19
CA ASP A 31 -4.04 -1.77 -2.74
C ASP A 31 -5.24 -0.98 -3.25
N ALA A 32 -5.05 0.28 -3.67
CA ALA A 32 -6.07 1.09 -4.33
C ALA A 32 -6.30 0.70 -5.79
N TYR A 33 -5.65 -0.35 -6.28
CA TYR A 33 -5.84 -0.89 -7.62
C TYR A 33 -6.17 -2.39 -7.60
N THR A 34 -6.48 -2.97 -6.44
CA THR A 34 -6.62 -4.44 -6.32
C THR A 34 -7.73 -5.01 -7.19
N TYR A 35 -8.94 -4.45 -7.15
CA TYR A 35 -10.05 -4.93 -7.97
C TYR A 35 -9.95 -4.47 -9.43
N ASP A 36 -9.35 -3.30 -9.70
CA ASP A 36 -8.98 -2.89 -11.06
C ASP A 36 -8.02 -3.90 -11.71
N HIS A 37 -6.96 -4.31 -11.00
CA HIS A 37 -6.01 -5.28 -11.51
C HIS A 37 -6.64 -6.67 -11.65
N LEU A 38 -7.55 -7.07 -10.77
CA LEU A 38 -8.29 -8.32 -10.93
C LEU A 38 -9.14 -8.32 -12.21
N GLN A 39 -9.76 -7.20 -12.58
CA GLN A 39 -10.49 -7.10 -13.84
C GLN A 39 -9.55 -7.17 -15.07
N ARG A 40 -8.37 -6.55 -15.00
CA ARG A 40 -7.40 -6.51 -16.10
C ARG A 40 -6.61 -7.79 -16.30
N LEU A 41 -6.26 -8.47 -15.21
CA LEU A 41 -5.37 -9.64 -15.20
C LEU A 41 -6.09 -10.96 -14.99
N GLY A 42 -7.35 -10.92 -14.54
CA GLY A 42 -8.06 -12.09 -14.03
C GLY A 42 -7.50 -12.56 -12.69
N ALA A 43 -7.96 -13.74 -12.26
CA ALA A 43 -7.46 -14.38 -11.05
C ALA A 43 -6.00 -14.83 -11.26
N LEU A 44 -5.09 -14.32 -10.43
CA LEU A 44 -3.66 -14.67 -10.50
C LEU A 44 -3.29 -15.94 -9.73
N GLY A 45 -4.23 -16.52 -9.00
CA GLY A 45 -4.05 -17.67 -8.14
C GLY A 45 -5.37 -18.18 -7.57
N PRO A 46 -5.33 -19.31 -6.84
CA PRO A 46 -6.48 -19.81 -6.10
C PRO A 46 -6.94 -18.81 -5.02
N PRO A 47 -8.18 -18.95 -4.51
CA PRO A 47 -8.66 -18.20 -3.36
C PRO A 47 -7.69 -18.30 -2.17
N LEU A 48 -7.53 -17.20 -1.43
CA LEU A 48 -6.61 -17.13 -0.30
C LEU A 48 -6.87 -18.22 0.75
N ASP A 49 -8.13 -18.60 0.96
CA ASP A 49 -8.53 -19.57 1.97
C ASP A 49 -8.05 -20.97 1.62
N ASP A 50 -8.11 -21.31 0.34
CA ASP A 50 -7.61 -22.58 -0.18
C ASP A 50 -6.10 -22.69 0.03
N VAL A 51 -5.35 -21.59 -0.19
CA VAL A 51 -3.89 -21.59 0.03
C VAL A 51 -3.55 -21.58 1.52
N LEU A 52 -4.29 -20.86 2.35
CA LEU A 52 -4.11 -20.89 3.80
C LEU A 52 -4.33 -22.29 4.36
N ALA A 53 -5.28 -23.05 3.81
CA ALA A 53 -5.50 -24.45 4.19
C ALA A 53 -4.32 -25.38 3.84
N LEU A 54 -3.48 -25.01 2.88
CA LEU A 54 -2.22 -25.72 2.55
C LEU A 54 -1.07 -25.35 3.51
N GLY A 55 -1.25 -24.36 4.38
CA GLY A 55 -0.29 -23.93 5.39
C GLY A 55 0.46 -22.64 5.04
N ALA A 56 1.12 -22.07 6.05
CA ALA A 56 1.73 -20.73 5.97
C ALA A 56 2.81 -20.61 4.88
N VAL A 57 3.60 -21.68 4.63
CA VAL A 57 4.65 -21.68 3.59
C VAL A 57 4.02 -21.56 2.20
N ALA A 58 3.03 -22.40 1.88
CA ALA A 58 2.33 -22.34 0.61
C ALA A 58 1.67 -20.98 0.40
N ALA A 59 1.06 -20.42 1.46
CA ALA A 59 0.44 -19.10 1.41
C ALA A 59 1.45 -17.95 1.23
N ALA A 60 2.66 -18.07 1.76
CA ALA A 60 3.72 -17.09 1.55
C ALA A 60 4.29 -17.18 0.12
N ASP A 61 4.48 -18.40 -0.39
CA ASP A 61 4.95 -18.64 -1.77
C ASP A 61 3.95 -18.12 -2.80
N ASP A 62 2.65 -18.39 -2.60
CA ASP A 62 1.61 -17.87 -3.47
C ASP A 62 1.53 -16.35 -3.43
N PHE A 63 1.67 -15.74 -2.24
CA PHE A 63 1.71 -14.29 -2.10
C PHE A 63 2.88 -13.67 -2.90
N GLU A 64 4.09 -14.23 -2.80
CA GLU A 64 5.23 -13.73 -3.56
C GLU A 64 5.07 -13.92 -5.07
N ARG A 65 4.59 -15.09 -5.49
CA ARG A 65 4.31 -15.40 -6.90
C ARG A 65 3.29 -14.43 -7.49
N THR A 66 2.13 -14.26 -6.84
CA THR A 66 1.08 -13.35 -7.29
C THR A 66 1.53 -11.89 -7.26
N SER A 67 2.32 -11.50 -6.26
CA SER A 67 2.94 -10.17 -6.19
C SER A 67 3.87 -9.91 -7.37
N ALA A 68 4.74 -10.87 -7.70
CA ALA A 68 5.65 -10.78 -8.84
C ALA A 68 4.91 -10.69 -10.19
N LEU A 69 3.83 -11.47 -10.35
CA LEU A 69 2.97 -11.43 -11.56
C LEU A 69 2.21 -10.11 -11.70
N ARG A 70 1.78 -9.50 -10.58
CA ARG A 70 1.04 -8.24 -10.57
C ARG A 70 1.93 -7.02 -10.75
N LEU A 71 3.21 -7.11 -10.36
CA LEU A 71 4.12 -5.98 -10.29
C LEU A 71 4.33 -5.24 -11.64
N PRO A 72 4.46 -5.89 -12.80
CA PRO A 72 4.56 -5.20 -14.09
C PRO A 72 3.40 -4.22 -14.34
N THR A 73 2.16 -4.64 -14.05
CA THR A 73 0.97 -3.79 -14.17
C THR A 73 0.99 -2.60 -13.22
N VAL A 74 1.44 -2.81 -11.97
CA VAL A 74 1.65 -1.71 -11.02
C VAL A 74 2.64 -0.68 -11.60
N MET A 75 3.73 -1.17 -12.19
CA MET A 75 4.77 -0.29 -12.74
C MET A 75 4.31 0.44 -14.01
N ASP A 76 3.48 -0.18 -14.85
CA ASP A 76 2.82 0.50 -15.98
C ASP A 76 1.91 1.63 -15.49
N ASP A 77 1.13 1.40 -14.44
CA ASP A 77 0.23 2.41 -13.89
C ASP A 77 1.00 3.57 -13.25
N VAL A 78 2.08 3.28 -12.52
CA VAL A 78 2.98 4.31 -11.96
C VAL A 78 3.60 5.16 -13.08
N ARG A 79 4.09 4.54 -14.16
CA ARG A 79 4.68 5.25 -15.31
C ARG A 79 3.65 6.12 -16.02
N THR A 80 2.44 5.59 -16.21
CA THR A 80 1.34 6.30 -16.88
C THR A 80 0.86 7.50 -16.06
N ALA A 81 0.84 7.37 -14.73
CA ALA A 81 0.38 8.41 -13.82
C ALA A 81 1.48 9.41 -13.41
N GLN A 82 2.69 9.32 -13.98
CA GLN A 82 3.82 10.17 -13.63
C GLN A 82 3.59 11.62 -14.06
N VAL A 83 3.85 12.57 -13.15
CA VAL A 83 3.66 14.01 -13.40
C VAL A 83 4.99 14.73 -13.30
N ALA A 84 5.33 15.54 -14.31
CA ALA A 84 6.44 16.51 -14.28
C ALA A 84 7.80 15.98 -13.77
N ARG A 85 8.11 14.69 -14.02
CA ARG A 85 9.31 14.00 -13.49
C ARG A 85 9.41 13.96 -11.95
N VAL A 86 8.35 14.33 -11.23
CA VAL A 86 8.25 14.19 -9.78
C VAL A 86 8.19 12.70 -9.42
N PRO A 87 9.02 12.22 -8.48
CA PRO A 87 8.94 10.86 -7.99
C PRO A 87 7.56 10.54 -7.41
N THR A 88 7.00 9.42 -7.83
CA THR A 88 5.84 8.82 -7.17
C THR A 88 6.30 7.97 -5.98
N LEU A 89 5.69 8.17 -4.83
CA LEU A 89 5.78 7.27 -3.69
C LEU A 89 4.86 6.07 -3.97
N VAL A 90 5.45 4.89 -4.09
CA VAL A 90 4.72 3.64 -4.35
C VAL A 90 4.72 2.83 -3.07
N GLU A 91 3.55 2.47 -2.57
CA GLU A 91 3.43 1.69 -1.32
C GLU A 91 2.52 0.49 -1.51
N GLY A 92 2.93 -0.64 -0.95
CA GLY A 92 2.12 -1.85 -0.95
C GLY A 92 2.91 -3.10 -0.57
N PRO A 93 2.20 -4.17 -0.19
CA PRO A 93 2.84 -5.40 0.28
C PRO A 93 3.53 -6.18 -0.85
N GLN A 94 3.21 -5.90 -2.13
CA GLN A 94 3.79 -6.57 -3.31
C GLN A 94 5.22 -6.09 -3.65
N LEU A 95 5.71 -5.02 -3.00
CA LEU A 95 7.03 -4.46 -3.24
C LEU A 95 8.11 -5.31 -2.56
N HIS A 96 8.72 -6.21 -3.32
CA HIS A 96 9.77 -7.10 -2.84
C HIS A 96 11.19 -6.53 -3.11
N PRO A 97 12.16 -6.63 -2.17
CA PRO A 97 13.52 -6.11 -2.37
C PRO A 97 14.23 -6.63 -3.63
N ARG A 98 14.08 -7.93 -3.94
CA ARG A 98 14.64 -8.52 -5.17
C ARG A 98 14.11 -7.85 -6.45
N ALA A 99 12.84 -7.43 -6.46
CA ALA A 99 12.27 -6.77 -7.63
C ALA A 99 12.78 -5.33 -7.80
N ALA A 100 13.26 -4.69 -6.73
CA ALA A 100 13.84 -3.35 -6.82
C ALA A 100 15.10 -3.33 -7.69
N ALA A 101 15.82 -4.45 -7.83
CA ALA A 101 16.95 -4.55 -8.77
C ALA A 101 16.48 -4.46 -10.23
N THR A 102 15.34 -5.07 -10.56
CA THR A 102 14.76 -5.03 -11.91
C THR A 102 14.18 -3.65 -12.23
N TRP A 103 13.45 -3.06 -11.29
CA TRP A 103 12.67 -1.84 -11.53
C TRP A 103 13.39 -0.54 -11.16
N SER A 104 14.55 -0.65 -10.50
CA SER A 104 15.46 0.46 -10.19
C SER A 104 14.75 1.70 -9.61
N PRO A 105 14.01 1.59 -8.49
CA PRO A 105 13.49 2.77 -7.81
C PRO A 105 14.65 3.65 -7.32
N ILE A 106 14.42 4.95 -7.21
CA ILE A 106 15.46 5.91 -6.78
C ILE A 106 15.88 5.68 -5.32
N GLY A 107 14.99 5.03 -4.55
CA GLY A 107 15.20 4.63 -3.17
C GLY A 107 14.07 3.70 -2.74
N ALA A 108 14.30 2.94 -1.69
CA ALA A 108 13.31 2.01 -1.15
C ALA A 108 13.56 1.73 0.33
N ILE A 109 12.47 1.50 1.07
CA ILE A 109 12.48 1.13 2.49
C ILE A 109 11.40 0.08 2.75
N TRP A 110 11.66 -0.84 3.68
CA TRP A 110 10.72 -1.89 4.08
C TRP A 110 10.35 -1.80 5.55
N LEU A 111 9.05 -1.78 5.86
CA LEU A 111 8.55 -1.77 7.24
C LEU A 111 8.05 -3.16 7.64
N ILE A 112 8.74 -3.83 8.55
CA ILE A 112 8.49 -5.23 8.92
C ILE A 112 7.99 -5.31 10.36
N THR A 113 6.88 -6.01 10.58
CA THR A 113 6.22 -6.12 11.89
C THR A 113 6.60 -7.39 12.62
N THR A 114 6.59 -7.32 13.94
CA THR A 114 6.59 -8.50 14.80
C THR A 114 5.29 -9.31 14.64
N ALA A 115 5.31 -10.57 15.06
CA ALA A 115 4.12 -11.44 15.04
C ALA A 115 2.97 -10.85 15.86
N GLU A 116 3.27 -10.34 17.06
CA GLU A 116 2.29 -9.73 17.96
C GLU A 116 1.66 -8.48 17.36
N ARG A 117 2.46 -7.59 16.76
CA ARG A 117 1.95 -6.40 16.08
C ARG A 117 1.02 -6.76 14.91
N THR A 118 1.44 -7.75 14.12
CA THR A 118 0.63 -8.26 12.99
C THR A 118 -0.71 -8.80 13.50
N ARG A 119 -0.68 -9.61 14.56
CA ARG A 119 -1.86 -10.17 15.21
C ARG A 119 -2.80 -9.09 15.74
N MET A 120 -2.27 -8.07 16.43
CA MET A 120 -3.07 -6.93 16.91
C MET A 120 -3.76 -6.20 15.75
N ALA A 121 -3.00 -5.86 14.70
CA ALA A 121 -3.54 -5.17 13.53
C ALA A 121 -4.61 -5.99 12.79
N ARG A 122 -4.46 -7.33 12.76
CA ARG A 122 -5.44 -8.24 12.16
C ARG A 122 -6.71 -8.36 13.02
N ARG A 123 -6.57 -8.47 14.34
CA ARG A 123 -7.72 -8.57 15.28
C ARG A 123 -8.59 -7.32 15.29
N GLN A 124 -8.00 -6.13 15.14
CA GLN A 124 -8.77 -4.87 15.02
C GLN A 124 -9.70 -4.83 13.80
N ARG A 125 -9.51 -5.74 12.83
CA ARG A 125 -10.32 -5.85 11.61
C ARG A 125 -11.34 -6.99 11.68
N LEU A 126 -11.40 -7.71 12.81
CA LEU A 126 -12.38 -8.76 13.03
C LEU A 126 -13.72 -8.16 13.48
N VAL A 127 -14.80 -8.83 13.06
CA VAL A 127 -16.11 -8.67 13.71
C VAL A 127 -16.11 -9.54 14.97
N GLU A 128 -16.63 -9.01 16.07
CA GLU A 128 -16.65 -9.70 17.37
C GLU A 128 -17.48 -10.99 17.32
N GLY A 129 -16.99 -12.08 17.93
CA GLY A 129 -17.71 -13.35 18.07
C GLY A 129 -17.48 -14.42 16.98
N ASP A 130 -16.58 -14.18 16.02
CA ASP A 130 -16.32 -15.11 14.92
C ASP A 130 -15.03 -15.94 15.12
N ASP A 131 -15.19 -17.17 15.63
CA ASP A 131 -14.09 -18.12 15.87
C ASP A 131 -13.39 -18.57 14.57
N ALA A 132 -14.12 -18.67 13.45
CA ALA A 132 -13.55 -19.00 12.15
C ALA A 132 -12.68 -17.85 11.65
N ALA A 133 -13.11 -16.61 11.86
CA ALA A 133 -12.29 -15.44 11.57
C ALA A 133 -11.07 -15.33 12.50
N ARG A 134 -11.14 -15.80 13.74
CA ARG A 134 -9.96 -15.88 14.63
C ARG A 134 -8.93 -16.90 14.13
N LEU A 135 -9.34 -18.10 13.75
CA LEU A 135 -8.43 -19.11 13.17
C LEU A 135 -7.79 -18.60 11.88
N ARG A 136 -8.57 -17.94 11.03
CA ARG A 136 -8.09 -17.25 9.84
C ARG A 136 -7.00 -16.22 10.17
N VAL A 137 -7.17 -15.47 11.26
CA VAL A 137 -6.17 -14.47 11.68
C VAL A 137 -4.84 -15.11 12.06
N GLU A 138 -4.83 -16.21 12.81
CA GLU A 138 -3.56 -16.86 13.17
C GLU A 138 -2.85 -17.43 11.92
N ALA A 139 -3.59 -18.04 10.98
CA ALA A 139 -3.02 -18.50 9.70
C ALA A 139 -2.43 -17.34 8.88
N LEU A 140 -3.10 -16.17 8.86
CA LEU A 140 -2.56 -14.96 8.23
C LEU A 140 -1.31 -14.43 8.93
N VAL A 141 -1.27 -14.48 10.26
CA VAL A 141 -0.10 -14.05 11.05
C VAL A 141 1.10 -14.93 10.74
N GLU A 142 0.93 -16.25 10.74
CA GLU A 142 2.00 -17.21 10.40
C GLU A 142 2.55 -16.96 8.99
N ARG A 143 1.67 -16.79 8.01
CA ARG A 143 2.05 -16.42 6.64
C ARG A 143 2.82 -15.09 6.61
N ASP A 144 2.29 -14.06 7.25
CA ASP A 144 2.87 -12.70 7.22
C ASP A 144 4.24 -12.67 7.93
N GLN A 145 4.49 -13.55 8.91
CA GLN A 145 5.83 -13.71 9.52
C GLN A 145 6.84 -14.33 8.57
N LEU A 146 6.44 -15.34 7.78
CA LEU A 146 7.32 -15.90 6.75
C LEU A 146 7.65 -14.85 5.68
N ILE A 147 6.64 -14.10 5.21
CA ILE A 147 6.85 -12.99 4.27
C ILE A 147 7.79 -11.95 4.88
N GLY A 148 7.58 -11.56 6.14
CA GLY A 148 8.44 -10.61 6.84
C GLY A 148 9.89 -11.08 6.94
N ALA A 149 10.13 -12.34 7.30
CA ALA A 149 11.46 -12.93 7.35
C ALA A 149 12.16 -12.92 5.98
N ARG A 150 11.43 -13.24 4.91
CA ARG A 150 11.96 -13.23 3.53
C ARG A 150 12.25 -11.82 3.03
N LEU A 151 11.38 -10.85 3.33
CA LEU A 151 11.61 -9.43 3.04
C LEU A 151 12.87 -8.93 3.75
N ARG A 152 13.06 -9.28 5.03
CA ARG A 152 14.25 -8.91 5.80
C ARG A 152 15.52 -9.48 5.18
N SER A 153 15.53 -10.78 4.88
CA SER A 153 16.66 -11.45 4.23
C SER A 153 16.98 -10.80 2.90
N ALA A 154 15.97 -10.63 2.03
CA ALA A 154 16.17 -10.07 0.70
C ALA A 154 16.61 -8.60 0.72
N ALA A 155 16.15 -7.81 1.70
CA ALA A 155 16.60 -6.44 1.88
C ALA A 155 18.05 -6.40 2.36
N SER A 156 18.43 -7.25 3.32
CA SER A 156 19.81 -7.40 3.78
C SER A 156 20.74 -7.79 2.64
N ASP A 157 20.39 -8.81 1.85
CA ASP A 157 21.16 -9.28 0.69
C ASP A 157 21.37 -8.17 -0.35
N ALA A 158 20.40 -7.26 -0.49
CA ALA A 158 20.43 -6.15 -1.43
C ALA A 158 20.97 -4.83 -0.83
N GLY A 159 21.45 -4.83 0.41
CA GLY A 159 21.92 -3.63 1.10
C GLY A 159 20.85 -2.54 1.25
N ARG A 160 19.61 -2.93 1.49
CA ARG A 160 18.44 -2.04 1.56
C ARG A 160 17.95 -1.81 2.98
N ALA A 161 17.38 -0.63 3.21
CA ALA A 161 16.90 -0.22 4.53
C ALA A 161 15.64 -1.01 4.95
N VAL A 162 15.67 -1.51 6.18
CA VAL A 162 14.53 -2.15 6.86
C VAL A 162 14.30 -1.42 8.17
N VAL A 163 13.04 -1.16 8.50
CA VAL A 163 12.60 -0.67 9.80
C VAL A 163 11.74 -1.76 10.43
N GLU A 164 12.18 -2.26 11.57
CA GLU A 164 11.38 -3.15 12.39
C GLU A 164 10.32 -2.32 13.13
N VAL A 165 9.09 -2.80 13.12
CA VAL A 165 7.92 -2.15 13.71
C VAL A 165 7.44 -3.04 14.87
N PRO A 166 7.88 -2.77 16.11
CA PRO A 166 7.50 -3.56 17.26
C PRO A 166 6.06 -3.27 17.70
N THR A 167 5.62 -3.96 18.75
CA THR A 167 4.25 -3.81 19.27
C THR A 167 4.03 -2.45 19.91
N ASP A 168 4.99 -2.01 20.74
CA ASP A 168 5.10 -0.74 21.45
C ASP A 168 5.73 0.38 20.61
N VAL A 169 5.53 0.31 19.29
CA VAL A 169 6.10 1.27 18.32
C VAL A 169 5.87 2.73 18.69
N ASP A 170 6.95 3.50 18.65
CA ASP A 170 6.89 4.95 18.49
C ASP A 170 6.68 5.27 17.01
N TRP A 171 5.50 5.81 16.69
CA TRP A 171 5.16 6.14 15.32
C TRP A 171 5.94 7.34 14.77
N ASP A 172 6.38 8.25 15.63
CA ASP A 172 7.15 9.41 15.20
C ASP A 172 8.52 8.96 14.69
N ASP A 173 9.14 7.96 15.32
CA ASP A 173 10.39 7.34 14.85
C ASP A 173 10.23 6.66 13.49
N VAL A 174 9.14 5.89 13.29
CA VAL A 174 8.86 5.24 12.00
C VAL A 174 8.62 6.28 10.91
N VAL A 175 7.85 7.33 11.20
CA VAL A 175 7.59 8.42 10.25
C VAL A 175 8.89 9.17 9.93
N ALA A 176 9.72 9.46 10.93
CA ALA A 176 11.01 10.12 10.75
C ALA A 176 11.96 9.29 9.87
N ALA A 177 12.08 7.99 10.12
CA ALA A 177 12.91 7.09 9.32
C ALA A 177 12.47 7.03 7.85
N VAL A 178 11.16 6.91 7.61
CA VAL A 178 10.61 6.90 6.23
C VAL A 178 10.80 8.26 5.56
N ARG A 179 10.57 9.36 6.29
CA ARG A 179 10.77 10.73 5.79
C ARG A 179 12.22 10.96 5.39
N GLU A 180 13.16 10.55 6.23
CA GLU A 180 14.59 10.70 5.95
C GLU A 180 14.95 9.93 4.68
N ALA A 181 14.58 8.65 4.59
CA ALA A 181 14.85 7.84 3.40
C ALA A 181 14.27 8.46 2.11
N ILE A 182 13.05 9.00 2.17
CA ILE A 182 12.43 9.70 1.04
C ILE A 182 13.23 10.96 0.70
N ASN A 183 13.53 11.81 1.69
CA ASN A 183 14.25 13.08 1.46
C ASN A 183 15.64 12.83 0.89
N THR A 184 16.40 11.86 1.42
CA THR A 184 17.73 11.51 0.90
C THR A 184 17.65 11.09 -0.57
N ALA A 185 16.76 10.16 -0.91
CA ALA A 185 16.67 9.62 -2.26
C ALA A 185 16.03 10.59 -3.27
N ALA A 186 15.09 11.42 -2.80
CA ALA A 186 14.34 12.35 -3.63
C ALA A 186 14.93 13.77 -3.65
N ALA A 187 16.00 14.07 -2.91
CA ALA A 187 16.64 15.38 -2.87
C ALA A 187 16.95 16.00 -4.25
N PRO A 188 17.37 15.23 -5.28
CA PRO A 188 17.63 15.79 -6.61
C PRO A 188 16.37 16.14 -7.41
N PHE A 189 15.18 15.79 -6.92
CA PHE A 189 13.94 15.86 -7.69
C PHE A 189 13.03 16.99 -7.21
N ALA A 190 12.27 17.56 -8.16
CA ALA A 190 11.22 18.51 -7.85
C ALA A 190 10.05 17.82 -7.12
N ARG A 191 9.27 18.64 -6.41
CA ARG A 191 7.97 18.28 -5.81
C ARG A 191 6.84 18.85 -6.65
N LEU A 192 5.62 18.36 -6.44
CA LEU A 192 4.44 18.93 -7.10
C LEU A 192 4.20 20.36 -6.61
N ARG A 193 3.85 21.25 -7.52
CA ARG A 193 3.58 22.65 -7.16
C ARG A 193 2.20 22.81 -6.51
N PRO A 194 2.09 23.63 -5.45
CA PRO A 194 0.79 24.06 -4.93
C PRO A 194 -0.09 24.72 -6.00
N GLY A 195 -1.40 24.57 -5.84
CA GLY A 195 -2.42 25.02 -6.78
C GLY A 195 -2.88 23.91 -7.73
N ARG A 196 -2.94 24.22 -9.04
CA ARG A 196 -3.57 23.34 -10.04
C ARG A 196 -2.90 21.98 -10.16
N GLU A 197 -1.57 21.91 -10.03
CA GLU A 197 -0.81 20.66 -10.19
C GLU A 197 -1.11 19.67 -9.06
N LEU A 198 -1.00 20.11 -7.80
CA LEU A 198 -1.41 19.31 -6.64
C LEU A 198 -2.92 18.98 -6.66
N SER A 199 -3.78 19.95 -6.99
CA SER A 199 -5.23 19.72 -7.11
C SER A 199 -5.56 18.62 -8.11
N SER A 200 -4.96 18.68 -9.31
CA SER A 200 -5.12 17.66 -10.35
C SER A 200 -4.63 16.29 -9.88
N ARG A 201 -3.47 16.24 -9.20
CA ARG A 201 -2.97 14.99 -8.65
C ARG A 201 -3.91 14.38 -7.61
N ARG A 202 -4.43 15.18 -6.68
CA ARG A 202 -5.37 14.70 -5.66
C ARG A 202 -6.68 14.22 -6.27
N ARG A 203 -7.16 14.86 -7.32
CA ARG A 203 -8.32 14.38 -8.09
C ARG A 203 -8.04 13.02 -8.71
N HIS A 204 -6.91 12.87 -9.40
CA HIS A 204 -6.51 11.57 -9.97
C HIS A 204 -6.42 10.47 -8.91
N GLU A 205 -5.84 10.75 -7.74
CA GLU A 205 -5.75 9.80 -6.63
C GLU A 205 -7.14 9.43 -6.08
N ASN A 206 -8.06 10.38 -5.96
CA ASN A 206 -9.44 10.09 -5.59
C ASN A 206 -10.16 9.26 -6.65
N ASP A 207 -9.96 9.53 -7.93
CA ASP A 207 -10.59 8.80 -9.02
C ASP A 207 -10.13 7.34 -9.08
N VAL A 208 -8.85 7.09 -8.78
CA VAL A 208 -8.30 5.74 -8.60
C VAL A 208 -9.02 5.01 -7.46
N VAL A 209 -9.10 5.63 -6.29
CA VAL A 209 -9.77 5.04 -5.14
C VAL A 209 -11.26 4.82 -5.41
N HIS A 210 -11.91 5.75 -6.09
CA HIS A 210 -13.30 5.63 -6.49
C HIS A 210 -13.53 4.41 -7.39
N ARG A 211 -12.72 4.23 -8.44
CA ARG A 211 -12.80 3.04 -9.32
C ARG A 211 -12.61 1.74 -8.53
N GLN A 212 -11.66 1.71 -7.60
CA GLN A 212 -11.43 0.57 -6.73
C GLN A 212 -12.64 0.26 -5.83
N ILE A 213 -13.29 1.27 -5.26
CA ILE A 213 -14.50 1.11 -4.45
C ILE A 213 -15.62 0.53 -5.30
N VAL A 214 -15.90 1.11 -6.47
CA VAL A 214 -16.94 0.63 -7.38
C VAL A 214 -16.68 -0.82 -7.82
N ALA A 215 -15.44 -1.15 -8.18
CA ALA A 215 -15.07 -2.51 -8.55
C ALA A 215 -15.20 -3.50 -7.38
N HIS A 216 -14.93 -3.06 -6.14
CA HIS A 216 -15.16 -3.87 -4.94
C HIS A 216 -16.66 -4.11 -4.71
N GLU A 217 -17.48 -3.06 -4.79
CA GLU A 217 -18.94 -3.15 -4.62
C GLU A 217 -19.56 -4.13 -5.63
N GLN A 218 -19.09 -4.08 -6.88
CA GLN A 218 -19.49 -5.04 -7.92
C GLN A 218 -19.07 -6.48 -7.58
N HIS A 219 -17.85 -6.66 -7.06
CA HIS A 219 -17.33 -7.98 -6.71
C HIS A 219 -18.11 -8.63 -5.54
N ILE A 220 -18.50 -7.86 -4.53
CA ILE A 220 -19.24 -8.37 -3.36
C ILE A 220 -20.76 -8.27 -3.50
N GLY A 221 -21.26 -7.59 -4.54
CA GLY A 221 -22.69 -7.37 -4.78
C GLY A 221 -23.37 -6.47 -3.76
N ALA A 222 -22.63 -5.60 -3.07
CA ALA A 222 -23.14 -4.74 -2.00
C ALA A 222 -22.41 -3.39 -1.96
N PRO A 223 -23.10 -2.28 -1.58
CA PRO A 223 -22.46 -0.98 -1.43
C PRO A 223 -21.52 -0.96 -0.22
N LEU A 224 -20.45 -0.18 -0.33
CA LEU A 224 -19.50 0.05 0.75
C LEU A 224 -19.87 1.30 1.56
N PRO A 225 -19.44 1.39 2.83
CA PRO A 225 -19.62 2.60 3.62
C PRO A 225 -18.86 3.79 3.01
N ALA A 226 -19.20 4.99 3.45
CA ALA A 226 -18.55 6.21 2.98
C ALA A 226 -17.02 6.15 3.16
N PHE A 227 -16.31 6.54 2.10
CA PHE A 227 -14.85 6.61 2.08
C PHE A 227 -14.37 8.05 2.23
N PRO A 228 -13.27 8.32 2.97
CA PRO A 228 -12.72 9.67 3.13
C PRO A 228 -11.90 10.09 1.90
N TYR A 229 -12.55 10.66 0.89
CA TYR A 229 -11.87 11.20 -0.29
C TYR A 229 -11.02 12.43 0.08
N ALA A 230 -9.84 12.55 -0.52
CA ALA A 230 -8.92 13.65 -0.22
C ALA A 230 -9.44 14.99 -0.75
N CYS A 231 -9.21 16.07 0.00
CA CYS A 231 -9.48 17.41 -0.49
C CYS A 231 -8.62 17.73 -1.73
N VAL A 232 -9.23 18.34 -2.75
CA VAL A 232 -8.59 18.70 -4.03
C VAL A 232 -8.23 20.19 -4.10
N CYS A 233 -8.14 20.90 -2.97
CA CYS A 233 -7.89 22.35 -2.95
C CYS A 233 -6.52 22.77 -3.51
N GLY A 234 -5.56 21.85 -3.62
CA GLY A 234 -4.21 22.12 -4.11
C GLY A 234 -3.28 22.81 -3.11
N ARG A 235 -3.70 22.99 -1.85
CA ARG A 235 -2.80 23.46 -0.78
C ARG A 235 -1.77 22.38 -0.44
N SER A 236 -0.51 22.77 -0.33
CA SER A 236 0.57 21.91 0.19
C SER A 236 0.20 21.38 1.57
N GLY A 237 0.50 20.11 1.84
CA GLY A 237 0.24 19.51 3.16
C GLY A 237 -1.23 19.32 3.54
N CYS A 238 -2.20 19.58 2.66
CA CYS A 238 -3.62 19.45 3.01
C CYS A 238 -3.98 18.00 3.36
N THR A 239 -4.47 17.80 4.58
CA THR A 239 -4.89 16.49 5.10
C THR A 239 -6.41 16.31 5.14
N ASP A 240 -7.17 17.37 4.87
CA ASP A 240 -8.63 17.38 4.87
C ASP A 240 -9.19 16.26 3.97
N THR A 241 -10.28 15.65 4.43
CA THR A 241 -11.03 14.65 3.67
C THR A 241 -12.52 14.91 3.75
N THR A 242 -13.25 14.43 2.75
CA THR A 242 -14.71 14.48 2.71
C THR A 242 -15.23 13.06 2.58
N PRO A 243 -15.93 12.53 3.60
CA PRO A 243 -16.59 11.23 3.51
C PRO A 243 -17.67 11.23 2.42
N ALA A 244 -17.62 10.28 1.49
CA ALA A 244 -18.68 10.08 0.50
C ALA A 244 -18.81 8.60 0.12
N THR A 245 -20.02 8.17 -0.24
CA THR A 245 -20.24 6.87 -0.89
C THR A 245 -19.76 6.93 -2.35
N SER A 246 -19.68 5.78 -3.04
CA SER A 246 -19.39 5.75 -4.48
C SER A 246 -20.38 6.63 -5.25
N VAL A 247 -21.68 6.45 -5.02
CA VAL A 247 -22.76 7.23 -5.66
C VAL A 247 -22.61 8.74 -5.41
N ALA A 248 -22.38 9.15 -4.16
CA ALA A 248 -22.28 10.57 -3.82
C ALA A 248 -21.01 11.24 -4.40
N TYR A 249 -19.91 10.50 -4.50
CA TYR A 249 -18.70 11.00 -5.15
C TYR A 249 -18.94 11.24 -6.64
N SER A 250 -19.57 10.30 -7.35
CA SER A 250 -19.84 10.44 -8.79
C SER A 250 -20.69 11.67 -9.14
N THR A 251 -21.56 12.13 -8.24
CA THR A 251 -22.40 13.32 -8.47
C THR A 251 -21.71 14.65 -8.13
N SER A 252 -20.52 14.60 -7.49
CA SER A 252 -19.84 15.79 -6.93
C SER A 252 -18.60 16.24 -7.71
N VAL A 253 -18.18 15.46 -8.72
CA VAL A 253 -16.88 15.62 -9.42
C VAL A 253 -17.01 16.31 -10.76
#